data_AF-A0A6S7FRF6-F1
#
_entry.id   AF-A0A6S7FRF6-F1
#
_cell.length_a   1.000
_cell.length_b   1.000
_cell.length_c   1.000
_cell.angle_alpha   90.00
_cell.angle_beta   90.00
_cell.angle_gamma   90.00
#
_symmetry.space_group_name_H-M   'P 1'
#
loop_
_entity.id
_entity.type
_entity.pdbx_description
1 polymer ?
#
loop_
_entity_poly.entity_id
_entity_poly.type
_entity_poly.pdbx_seq_one_letter_code
_entity_poly.pdbx_strand_id
1 'polypeptide(L)'
;MNAVTVLVILATVGFSSAFLFDRCTNEADCVADKCCLGGKICSPKLPVHATCYLTNIHRCGCVSGSSCQVTFNYTVFGKTFYLRQCKRDDVPAENNDFEKVRRLLVRKCSTDSVAQDCGPGRCCLGGKYCAPLIPKYVPCNLEDSHKCPCASGLECRVTKQLTIPGIPGLTESITLSFKQCMPVEESSEVEDVELTEN
;
A
#
# COMPACT_ATOMS: atom_id res chain seq x y z
N MET A 1 -37.41 -16.35 43.80
CA MET A 1 -37.50 -16.32 42.33
C MET A 1 -37.51 -17.76 41.85
N ASN A 2 -38.64 -18.23 41.33
CA ASN A 2 -38.85 -19.65 41.03
C ASN A 2 -38.23 -20.01 39.68
N ALA A 3 -37.71 -21.23 39.52
CA ALA A 3 -37.04 -21.70 38.30
C ALA A 3 -37.89 -21.53 37.03
N VAL A 4 -39.22 -21.55 37.17
CA VAL A 4 -40.19 -21.31 36.09
C VAL A 4 -40.09 -19.88 35.53
N THR A 5 -39.85 -18.88 36.40
CA THR A 5 -39.70 -17.48 35.98
C THR A 5 -38.40 -17.22 35.19
N VAL A 6 -37.33 -17.97 35.46
CA VAL A 6 -36.07 -17.87 34.70
C VAL A 6 -36.21 -18.51 33.31
N LEU A 7 -37.02 -19.57 33.20
CA LEU A 7 -37.24 -20.30 31.95
C LEU A 7 -38.09 -19.50 30.96
N VAL A 8 -39.06 -18.71 31.44
CA VAL A 8 -39.87 -17.81 30.59
C VAL A 8 -39.06 -16.62 30.09
N ILE A 9 -38.11 -16.10 30.90
CA ILE A 9 -37.22 -15.02 30.45
C ILE A 9 -36.26 -15.57 29.37
N LEU A 10 -35.71 -16.77 29.53
CA LEU A 10 -34.84 -17.38 28.52
C LEU A 10 -35.57 -17.75 27.21
N ALA A 11 -36.87 -18.02 27.24
CA ALA A 11 -37.65 -18.28 26.02
C ALA A 11 -38.04 -17.00 25.25
N THR A 12 -37.97 -15.81 25.87
CA THR A 12 -38.30 -14.52 25.22
C THR A 12 -37.07 -13.77 24.74
N VAL A 13 -35.90 -13.99 25.33
CA VAL A 13 -34.61 -13.75 24.65
C VAL A 13 -34.26 -14.98 23.83
N GLY A 14 -35.01 -15.19 22.75
CA GLY A 14 -34.56 -16.03 21.65
C GLY A 14 -33.18 -15.54 21.22
N PHE A 15 -32.14 -16.24 21.66
CA PHE A 15 -30.80 -16.15 21.09
C PHE A 15 -30.93 -16.60 19.63
N SER A 16 -31.24 -15.65 18.76
CA SER A 16 -31.11 -15.80 17.31
C SER A 16 -29.63 -15.89 16.98
N SER A 17 -29.06 -17.08 17.17
CA SER A 17 -27.79 -17.52 16.57
C SER A 17 -27.96 -17.74 15.06
N ALA A 18 -28.51 -16.73 14.36
CA ALA A 18 -28.50 -16.59 12.90
C ALA A 18 -27.37 -15.66 12.42
N PHE A 19 -26.42 -15.34 13.31
CA PHE A 19 -25.16 -14.71 12.95
C PHE A 19 -24.35 -15.68 12.10
N LEU A 20 -24.44 -15.56 10.78
CA LEU A 20 -23.28 -15.28 9.93
C LEU A 20 -23.63 -15.17 8.44
N PHE A 21 -24.77 -15.68 7.96
CA PHE A 21 -25.11 -15.63 6.53
C PHE A 21 -26.62 -15.57 6.29
N ASP A 22 -27.21 -14.37 6.41
CA ASP A 22 -28.58 -14.12 5.92
C ASP A 22 -28.61 -14.45 4.43
N ARG A 23 -29.47 -15.40 4.03
CA ARG A 23 -29.62 -15.76 2.62
C ARG A 23 -30.53 -14.76 1.93
N CYS A 24 -30.23 -14.49 0.67
CA CYS A 24 -31.01 -13.57 -0.16
C CYS A 24 -31.12 -14.09 -1.59
N THR A 25 -32.17 -13.66 -2.28
CA THR A 25 -32.36 -13.84 -3.72
C THR A 25 -32.27 -12.51 -4.45
N ASN A 26 -32.76 -11.43 -3.82
CA ASN A 26 -32.73 -10.06 -4.33
C ASN A 26 -32.20 -9.10 -3.27
N GLU A 27 -31.79 -7.89 -3.68
CA GLU A 27 -31.28 -6.88 -2.75
C GLU A 27 -32.32 -6.42 -1.71
N ALA A 28 -33.61 -6.49 -2.05
CA ALA A 28 -34.70 -6.15 -1.12
C ALA A 28 -34.82 -7.12 0.05
N ASP A 29 -34.23 -8.32 -0.05
CA ASP A 29 -34.22 -9.30 1.03
C ASP A 29 -33.21 -8.93 2.13
N CYS A 30 -32.32 -7.97 1.85
CA CYS A 30 -31.28 -7.54 2.77
C CYS A 30 -31.66 -6.20 3.43
N VAL A 31 -31.27 -6.07 4.70
CA VAL A 31 -31.44 -4.82 5.49
C VAL A 31 -30.66 -3.66 4.85
N ALA A 32 -31.01 -2.41 5.20
CA ALA A 32 -30.31 -1.21 4.76
C ALA A 32 -28.77 -1.35 4.84
N ASP A 33 -28.07 -0.80 3.83
CA ASP A 33 -26.62 -0.90 3.63
C ASP A 33 -26.05 -2.32 3.50
N LYS A 34 -26.89 -3.32 3.21
CA LYS A 34 -26.48 -4.65 2.75
C LYS A 34 -26.90 -4.89 1.30
N CYS A 35 -26.25 -5.82 0.64
CA CYS A 35 -26.44 -6.23 -0.74
C CYS A 35 -26.45 -7.75 -0.85
N CYS A 36 -27.11 -8.27 -1.89
CA CYS A 36 -27.16 -9.70 -2.10
C CYS A 36 -25.95 -10.20 -2.90
N LEU A 37 -24.91 -10.58 -2.19
CA LEU A 37 -23.65 -11.07 -2.74
C LEU A 37 -23.88 -12.34 -3.56
N GLY A 38 -23.69 -12.23 -4.88
CA GLY A 38 -23.86 -13.34 -5.82
C GLY A 38 -25.25 -13.98 -5.81
N GLY A 39 -26.30 -13.25 -5.38
CA GLY A 39 -27.67 -13.77 -5.32
C GLY A 39 -27.88 -14.85 -4.26
N LYS A 40 -27.05 -14.90 -3.21
CA LYS A 40 -27.08 -15.98 -2.21
C LYS A 40 -26.99 -15.51 -0.77
N ILE A 41 -26.18 -14.50 -0.47
CA ILE A 41 -25.86 -14.09 0.90
C ILE A 41 -25.90 -12.57 1.02
N CYS A 42 -26.53 -12.03 2.06
CA CYS A 42 -26.46 -10.62 2.38
C CYS A 42 -25.07 -10.27 2.91
N SER A 43 -24.37 -9.40 2.19
CA SER A 43 -23.07 -8.84 2.56
C SER A 43 -23.21 -7.33 2.76
N PRO A 44 -22.41 -6.69 3.62
CA PRO A 44 -22.38 -5.23 3.68
C PRO A 44 -22.01 -4.62 2.33
N LYS A 45 -22.66 -3.50 1.99
CA LYS A 45 -22.30 -2.67 0.83
C LYS A 45 -20.92 -2.04 1.04
N LEU A 46 -20.29 -1.65 -0.07
CA LEU A 46 -18.94 -1.09 -0.04
C LEU A 46 -18.92 0.26 0.71
N PRO A 47 -18.10 0.41 1.75
CA PRO A 47 -18.01 1.67 2.49
C PRO A 47 -17.38 2.77 1.62
N VAL A 48 -17.52 4.03 2.06
CA VAL A 48 -16.88 5.17 1.39
C VAL A 48 -15.36 4.94 1.29
N HIS A 49 -14.77 5.29 0.15
CA HIS A 49 -13.38 5.03 -0.25
C HIS A 49 -13.00 3.57 -0.55
N ALA A 50 -13.91 2.60 -0.39
CA ALA A 50 -13.66 1.24 -0.86
C ALA A 50 -13.59 1.19 -2.39
N THR A 51 -12.78 0.28 -2.91
CA THR A 51 -12.66 0.09 -4.36
C THR A 51 -13.91 -0.59 -4.91
N CYS A 52 -14.40 -0.10 -6.06
CA CYS A 52 -15.67 -0.56 -6.65
C CYS A 52 -15.47 -1.21 -8.03
N TYR A 53 -14.33 -1.88 -8.26
CA TYR A 53 -14.06 -2.61 -9.50
C TYR A 53 -14.80 -3.93 -9.62
N LEU A 54 -15.00 -4.58 -8.48
CA LEU A 54 -15.56 -5.93 -8.41
C LEU A 54 -17.09 -5.91 -8.33
N THR A 55 -17.71 -4.73 -8.43
CA THR A 55 -19.18 -4.54 -8.45
C THR A 55 -19.85 -5.37 -9.54
N ASN A 56 -19.20 -5.56 -10.69
CA ASN A 56 -19.71 -6.41 -11.77
C ASN A 56 -19.68 -7.92 -11.45
N ILE A 57 -18.86 -8.33 -10.48
CA ILE A 57 -18.70 -9.73 -10.06
C ILE A 57 -19.58 -10.02 -8.86
N HIS A 58 -19.45 -9.20 -7.81
CA HIS A 58 -20.13 -9.43 -6.54
C HIS A 58 -21.53 -8.78 -6.46
N ARG A 59 -21.91 -7.95 -7.46
CA ARG A 59 -23.18 -7.18 -7.56
C ARG A 59 -23.48 -6.22 -6.42
N CYS A 60 -22.70 -6.25 -5.34
CA CYS A 60 -22.75 -5.27 -4.28
C CYS A 60 -22.28 -3.88 -4.74
N GLY A 61 -23.13 -2.87 -4.61
CA GLY A 61 -22.79 -1.47 -4.82
C GLY A 61 -22.21 -0.78 -3.58
N CYS A 62 -22.05 0.54 -3.68
CA CYS A 62 -21.66 1.42 -2.57
C CYS A 62 -22.81 1.61 -1.58
N VAL A 63 -22.48 1.98 -0.34
CA VAL A 63 -23.47 2.35 0.69
C VAL A 63 -24.36 3.50 0.25
N SER A 64 -25.52 3.63 0.89
CA SER A 64 -26.52 4.64 0.54
C SER A 64 -25.95 6.06 0.61
N GLY A 65 -26.26 6.90 -0.38
CA GLY A 65 -25.70 8.25 -0.50
C GLY A 65 -24.27 8.31 -1.04
N SER A 66 -23.78 7.23 -1.65
CA SER A 66 -22.49 7.21 -2.34
C SER A 66 -22.55 6.46 -3.66
N SER A 67 -21.76 6.91 -4.63
CA SER A 67 -21.63 6.32 -5.96
C SER A 67 -20.18 5.95 -6.29
N CYS A 68 -20.01 4.98 -7.19
CA CYS A 68 -18.71 4.54 -7.66
C CYS A 68 -18.14 5.56 -8.66
N GLN A 69 -17.14 6.34 -8.25
CA GLN A 69 -16.54 7.40 -9.05
C GLN A 69 -15.05 7.14 -9.31
N VAL A 70 -14.52 7.67 -10.41
CA VAL A 70 -13.07 7.64 -10.67
C VAL A 70 -12.40 8.67 -9.75
N THR A 71 -11.59 8.19 -8.81
CA THR A 71 -10.92 9.03 -7.81
C THR A 71 -9.45 9.32 -8.15
N PHE A 72 -8.83 8.50 -9.00
CA PHE A 72 -7.45 8.70 -9.42
C PHE A 72 -7.28 8.26 -10.87
N ASN A 73 -6.59 9.07 -11.66
CA ASN A 73 -6.12 8.70 -12.98
C ASN A 73 -4.61 8.95 -13.06
N TYR A 74 -3.87 7.99 -13.60
CA TYR A 74 -2.43 8.18 -13.79
C TYR A 74 -1.93 7.39 -14.99
N THR A 75 -1.10 8.04 -15.79
CA THR A 75 -0.58 7.47 -17.03
C THR A 75 0.90 7.17 -16.86
N VAL A 76 1.26 5.89 -17.00
CA VAL A 76 2.63 5.40 -16.92
C VAL A 76 2.91 4.58 -18.16
N PHE A 77 3.97 4.92 -18.90
CA PHE A 77 4.34 4.25 -20.16
C PHE A 77 3.17 4.10 -21.16
N GLY A 78 2.35 5.14 -21.31
CA GLY A 78 1.22 5.15 -22.24
C GLY A 78 0.00 4.32 -21.80
N LYS A 79 0.03 3.72 -20.61
CA LYS A 79 -1.14 3.03 -20.03
C LYS A 79 -1.73 3.90 -18.92
N THR A 80 -3.03 4.17 -19.02
CA THR A 80 -3.78 4.91 -18.00
C THR A 80 -4.44 3.96 -17.02
N PHE A 81 -4.11 4.11 -15.74
CA PHE A 81 -4.73 3.40 -14.63
C PHE A 81 -5.80 4.30 -14.02
N TYR A 82 -7.00 3.75 -13.82
CA TYR A 82 -8.12 4.45 -13.23
C TYR A 82 -8.48 3.79 -11.90
N LEU A 83 -8.35 4.50 -10.78
CA LEU A 83 -8.89 4.08 -9.48
C LEU A 83 -10.37 4.43 -9.39
N ARG A 84 -11.22 3.44 -9.15
CA ARG A 84 -12.65 3.64 -8.91
C ARG A 84 -12.97 3.33 -7.46
N GLN A 85 -13.53 4.31 -6.74
CA GLN A 85 -13.91 4.18 -5.34
C GLN A 85 -15.31 4.74 -5.07
N CYS A 86 -15.95 4.25 -4.01
CA CYS A 86 -17.22 4.79 -3.52
C CYS A 86 -17.00 6.20 -2.93
N LYS A 87 -17.71 7.20 -3.44
CA LYS A 87 -17.67 8.59 -2.97
C LYS A 87 -19.08 9.08 -2.70
N ARG A 88 -19.25 9.89 -1.65
CA ARG A 88 -20.53 10.49 -1.30
C ARG A 88 -21.05 11.41 -2.41
N ASP A 89 -22.35 11.36 -2.69
CA ASP A 89 -22.99 12.11 -3.78
C ASP A 89 -23.21 13.59 -3.43
N ASP A 90 -23.32 13.91 -2.14
CA ASP A 90 -23.50 15.25 -1.59
C ASP A 90 -22.20 16.07 -1.49
N VAL A 91 -21.04 15.43 -1.74
CA VAL A 91 -19.75 16.10 -1.71
C VAL A 91 -19.34 16.41 -3.16
N PRO A 92 -19.38 17.70 -3.59
CA PRO A 92 -18.88 18.08 -4.91
C PRO A 92 -17.45 17.57 -5.08
N ALA A 93 -17.03 17.35 -6.33
CA ALA A 93 -15.69 16.88 -6.67
C ALA A 93 -14.61 17.86 -6.17
N GLU A 94 -14.31 17.86 -4.87
CA GLU A 94 -13.20 18.58 -4.31
C GLU A 94 -11.93 17.92 -4.84
N ASN A 95 -11.20 18.73 -5.60
CA ASN A 95 -9.88 18.43 -6.11
C ASN A 95 -8.98 17.97 -4.95
N ASN A 96 -8.56 16.70 -5.04
CA ASN A 96 -7.36 16.15 -4.42
C ASN A 96 -7.11 16.53 -2.95
N ASP A 97 -7.96 16.08 -2.04
CA ASP A 97 -7.66 16.13 -0.60
C ASP A 97 -6.47 15.21 -0.21
N PHE A 98 -6.13 14.25 -1.08
CA PHE A 98 -4.87 13.49 -1.00
C PHE A 98 -3.63 14.36 -1.20
N GLU A 99 -3.70 15.45 -1.97
CA GLU A 99 -2.58 16.40 -2.07
C GLU A 99 -2.41 17.20 -0.79
N LYS A 100 -3.49 17.51 -0.06
CA LYS A 100 -3.44 18.32 1.16
C LYS A 100 -2.87 17.52 2.33
N VAL A 101 -3.28 16.25 2.49
CA VAL A 101 -2.69 15.32 3.48
C VAL A 101 -1.23 14.99 3.13
N ARG A 102 -0.91 14.82 1.84
CA ARG A 102 0.48 14.59 1.38
C ARG A 102 1.35 15.83 1.58
N ARG A 103 0.82 17.05 1.42
CA ARG A 103 1.52 18.32 1.73
C ARG A 103 1.68 18.55 3.24
N LEU A 104 0.81 17.99 4.08
CA LEU A 104 0.89 18.08 5.54
C LEU A 104 1.90 17.10 6.17
N LEU A 105 2.10 15.92 5.57
CA LEU A 105 3.02 14.90 6.08
C LEU A 105 4.44 14.97 5.48
N VAL A 106 4.59 15.58 4.31
CA VAL A 106 5.86 15.64 3.58
C VAL A 106 6.46 17.04 3.71
N ARG A 107 7.32 17.21 4.71
CA ARG A 107 8.15 18.43 4.82
C ARG A 107 9.03 18.57 3.59
N LYS A 108 8.93 19.70 2.92
CA LYS A 108 9.83 20.06 1.82
C LYS A 108 11.19 20.43 2.38
N CYS A 109 12.23 20.17 1.60
CA CYS A 109 13.61 20.47 1.96
C CYS A 109 14.43 20.80 0.71
N SER A 110 15.59 21.42 0.92
CA SER A 110 16.66 21.52 -0.07
C SER A 110 17.88 20.69 0.36
N THR A 111 18.74 20.33 -0.59
CA THR A 111 20.02 19.64 -0.31
C THR A 111 20.98 20.48 0.51
N ASP A 112 20.83 21.80 0.48
CA ASP A 112 21.74 22.74 1.17
C ASP A 112 21.30 23.05 2.61
N SER A 113 20.06 22.70 2.96
CA SER A 113 19.42 23.04 4.24
C SER A 113 18.82 21.84 4.98
N VAL A 114 19.28 20.62 4.68
CA VAL A 114 18.74 19.36 5.24
C VAL A 114 18.67 19.37 6.78
N ALA A 115 19.73 19.82 7.45
CA ALA A 115 19.78 19.85 8.91
C ALA A 115 18.71 20.78 9.52
N GLN A 116 18.42 21.88 8.84
CA GLN A 116 17.42 22.87 9.25
C GLN A 116 15.99 22.42 8.89
N ASP A 117 15.80 21.84 7.70
CA ASP A 117 14.48 21.48 7.17
C ASP A 117 13.95 20.16 7.74
N CYS A 118 14.84 19.17 7.86
CA CYS A 118 14.47 17.79 8.18
C CYS A 118 14.82 17.36 9.61
N GLY A 119 15.80 18.02 10.24
CA GLY A 119 16.32 17.64 11.55
C GLY A 119 17.27 16.44 11.51
N PRO A 120 17.77 15.98 12.68
CA PRO A 120 18.75 14.91 12.76
C PRO A 120 18.18 13.55 12.31
N GLY A 121 19.05 12.69 11.77
CA GLY A 121 18.66 11.34 11.33
C GLY A 121 17.81 11.30 10.06
N ARG A 122 17.75 12.40 9.31
CA ARG A 122 16.97 12.54 8.09
C ARG A 122 17.78 13.14 6.94
N CYS A 123 17.31 12.91 5.73
CA CYS A 123 17.87 13.39 4.47
C CYS A 123 16.78 14.04 3.60
N CYS A 124 17.21 14.80 2.59
CA CYS A 124 16.31 15.36 1.60
C CYS A 124 16.22 14.48 0.35
N LEU A 125 15.29 13.54 0.38
CA LEU A 125 15.09 12.54 -0.66
C LEU A 125 14.75 13.21 -2.00
N GLY A 126 15.61 13.01 -2.99
CA GLY A 126 15.50 13.60 -4.33
C GLY A 126 15.46 15.13 -4.34
N GLY A 127 16.02 15.77 -3.30
CA GLY A 127 16.03 17.23 -3.15
C GLY A 127 14.64 17.84 -2.94
N LYS A 128 13.66 17.07 -2.47
CA LYS A 128 12.27 17.53 -2.37
C LYS A 128 11.62 17.24 -1.03
N TYR A 129 11.93 16.12 -0.38
CA TYR A 129 11.18 15.71 0.80
C TYR A 129 12.03 15.02 1.87
N CYS A 130 11.72 15.35 3.12
CA CYS A 130 12.42 14.77 4.26
C CYS A 130 12.09 13.28 4.42
N ALA A 131 13.12 12.44 4.42
CA ALA A 131 13.04 11.01 4.65
C ALA A 131 14.05 10.59 5.74
N PRO A 132 13.86 9.46 6.43
CA PRO A 132 14.89 8.90 7.29
C PRO A 132 16.15 8.53 6.50
N LEU A 133 17.31 8.56 7.15
CA LEU A 133 18.56 8.01 6.61
C LEU A 133 18.42 6.51 6.31
N ILE A 134 19.22 6.00 5.39
CA ILE A 134 19.12 4.61 4.92
C ILE A 134 19.60 3.67 6.04
N PRO A 135 18.76 2.72 6.50
CA PRO A 135 19.13 1.83 7.59
C PRO A 135 20.05 0.69 7.13
N LYS A 136 20.55 -0.07 8.10
CA LYS A 136 21.46 -1.21 7.88
C LYS A 136 20.87 -2.21 6.88
N TYR A 137 21.72 -2.70 5.97
CA TYR A 137 21.41 -3.66 4.91
C TYR A 137 20.45 -3.17 3.81
N VAL A 138 20.02 -1.91 3.82
CA VAL A 138 19.18 -1.38 2.72
C VAL A 138 20.06 -0.96 1.54
N PRO A 139 19.61 -1.19 0.29
CA PRO A 139 20.37 -0.81 -0.89
C PRO A 139 20.62 0.69 -0.97
N CYS A 140 21.85 1.06 -1.32
CA CYS A 140 22.30 2.43 -1.49
C CYS A 140 22.85 2.69 -2.92
N ASN A 141 22.63 1.76 -3.86
CA ASN A 141 23.01 1.90 -5.27
C ASN A 141 22.49 3.16 -5.97
N LEU A 142 21.46 3.79 -5.41
CA LEU A 142 20.77 4.93 -6.00
C LEU A 142 21.07 6.23 -5.25
N GLU A 143 22.17 6.29 -4.48
CA GLU A 143 22.57 7.49 -3.74
C GLU A 143 22.62 8.73 -4.64
N ASP A 144 23.06 8.57 -5.89
CA ASP A 144 23.06 9.65 -6.88
C ASP A 144 21.66 10.15 -7.26
N SER A 145 20.66 9.27 -7.24
CA SER A 145 19.28 9.59 -7.61
C SER A 145 18.48 10.13 -6.43
N HIS A 146 18.68 9.58 -5.22
CA HIS A 146 17.86 9.90 -4.07
C HIS A 146 18.55 10.81 -3.04
N LYS A 147 19.86 11.08 -3.19
CA LYS A 147 20.66 12.02 -2.38
C LYS A 147 20.54 11.83 -0.86
N CYS A 148 20.36 10.58 -0.45
CA CYS A 148 20.19 10.20 0.95
C CYS A 148 21.33 9.27 1.35
N PRO A 149 22.14 9.65 2.35
CA PRO A 149 23.21 8.79 2.82
C PRO A 149 22.70 7.71 3.77
N CYS A 150 23.58 6.75 4.06
CA CYS A 150 23.38 5.78 5.13
C CYS A 150 23.27 6.45 6.50
N ALA A 151 22.61 5.76 7.44
CA ALA A 151 22.52 6.21 8.84
C ALA A 151 23.91 6.25 9.50
N SER A 152 24.02 6.98 10.62
CA SER A 152 25.28 7.13 11.35
C SER A 152 25.90 5.77 11.70
N GLY A 153 27.21 5.64 11.47
CA GLY A 153 27.94 4.39 11.70
C GLY A 153 27.80 3.35 10.57
N LEU A 154 27.12 3.71 9.47
CA LEU A 154 27.00 2.88 8.28
C LEU A 154 27.68 3.55 7.08
N GLU A 155 28.19 2.73 6.17
CA GLU A 155 28.84 3.12 4.92
C GLU A 155 28.22 2.35 3.75
N CYS A 156 28.05 3.00 2.61
CA CYS A 156 27.54 2.37 1.40
C CYS A 156 28.64 1.51 0.75
N ARG A 157 28.60 0.19 0.97
CA ARG A 157 29.63 -0.76 0.51
C ARG A 157 29.06 -1.75 -0.49
N VAL A 158 29.91 -2.21 -1.42
CA VAL A 158 29.57 -3.31 -2.32
C VAL A 158 29.50 -4.58 -1.49
N THR A 159 28.34 -5.25 -1.48
CA THR A 159 28.12 -6.50 -0.74
C THR A 159 28.02 -7.70 -1.65
N LYS A 160 27.57 -7.52 -2.90
CA LYS A 160 27.49 -8.59 -3.89
C LYS A 160 27.94 -8.10 -5.26
N GLN A 161 28.56 -8.99 -6.02
CA GLN A 161 28.79 -8.81 -7.45
C GLN A 161 28.15 -9.96 -8.21
N LEU A 162 27.36 -9.62 -9.21
CA LEU A 162 26.75 -10.57 -10.12
C LEU A 162 27.42 -10.41 -11.47
N THR A 163 28.12 -11.44 -11.94
CA THR A 163 28.67 -11.46 -13.29
C THR A 163 27.76 -12.30 -14.17
N ILE A 164 27.11 -11.63 -15.13
CA ILE A 164 26.28 -12.27 -16.14
C ILE A 164 27.20 -12.57 -17.32
N PRO A 165 27.45 -13.85 -17.67
CA PRO A 165 28.25 -14.18 -18.84
C PRO A 165 27.53 -13.68 -20.10
N GLY A 166 28.29 -13.02 -20.97
CA GLY A 166 27.78 -12.58 -22.26
C GLY A 166 27.71 -13.75 -23.25
N ILE A 167 26.81 -13.68 -24.23
CA ILE A 167 26.74 -14.70 -25.28
C ILE A 167 27.99 -14.56 -26.16
N PRO A 168 28.80 -15.63 -26.34
CA PRO A 168 30.00 -15.59 -27.18
C PRO A 168 29.70 -15.09 -28.59
N GLY A 169 30.33 -13.99 -29.00
CA GLY A 169 30.15 -13.38 -30.33
C GLY A 169 28.97 -12.40 -30.47
N LEU A 170 28.22 -12.13 -29.39
CA LEU A 170 27.08 -11.21 -29.39
C LEU A 170 27.22 -10.09 -28.34
N THR A 171 27.63 -10.43 -27.11
CA THR A 171 27.71 -9.46 -26.00
C THR A 171 28.86 -9.78 -25.06
N GLU A 172 29.51 -8.76 -24.50
CA GLU A 172 30.47 -8.92 -23.40
C GLU A 172 29.75 -9.30 -22.08
N SER A 173 30.50 -9.83 -21.12
CA SER A 173 29.96 -10.10 -19.77
C SER A 173 29.62 -8.80 -19.05
N ILE A 174 28.53 -8.81 -18.28
CA ILE A 174 28.05 -7.65 -17.53
C ILE A 174 28.23 -7.92 -16.05
N THR A 175 28.99 -7.07 -15.36
CA THR A 175 29.12 -7.13 -13.90
C THR A 175 28.20 -6.11 -13.24
N LEU A 176 27.27 -6.58 -12.40
CA LEU A 176 26.36 -5.77 -11.60
C LEU A 176 26.84 -5.77 -10.14
N SER A 177 27.23 -4.60 -9.64
CA SER A 177 27.60 -4.42 -8.23
C SER A 177 26.39 -4.01 -7.39
N PHE A 178 26.08 -4.76 -6.34
CA PHE A 178 25.06 -4.40 -5.36
C PHE A 178 25.69 -3.73 -4.15
N LYS A 179 25.19 -2.55 -3.79
CA LYS A 179 25.68 -1.72 -2.69
C LYS A 179 24.64 -1.60 -1.60
N GLN A 180 25.04 -1.80 -0.35
CA GLN A 180 24.17 -1.68 0.82
C GLN A 180 24.83 -0.87 1.93
N CYS A 181 24.02 -0.29 2.81
CA CYS A 181 24.52 0.35 4.02
C CYS A 181 25.00 -0.69 5.04
N MET A 182 26.31 -0.80 5.21
CA MET A 182 27.00 -1.76 6.09
C MET A 182 27.67 -1.03 7.25
N PRO A 183 27.79 -1.63 8.45
CA PRO A 183 28.57 -1.02 9.53
C PRO A 183 30.02 -0.87 9.13
N VAL A 184 30.63 0.25 9.52
CA VAL A 184 32.02 0.57 9.15
C VAL A 184 33.01 -0.49 9.63
N GLU A 185 32.73 -1.07 10.81
CA GLU A 185 33.58 -2.06 11.48
C GLU A 185 33.33 -3.51 11.02
N GLU A 186 32.28 -3.76 10.21
CA GLU A 186 31.95 -5.09 9.71
C GLU A 186 32.63 -5.27 8.34
N SER A 187 33.59 -6.21 8.25
CA SER A 187 34.20 -6.59 6.97
C SER A 187 33.18 -7.38 6.15
N SER A 188 32.77 -6.84 5.01
CA SER A 188 31.93 -7.56 4.05
C SER A 188 32.84 -8.25 3.03
N GLU A 189 32.92 -9.57 3.07
CA GLU A 189 33.42 -10.35 1.93
C GLU A 189 32.42 -10.18 0.79
N VAL A 190 32.92 -9.81 -0.39
CA VAL A 190 32.06 -9.64 -1.58
C VAL A 190 31.66 -11.02 -2.06
N GLU A 191 30.36 -11.31 -2.03
CA GLU A 191 29.85 -12.55 -2.59
C GLU A 191 29.77 -12.42 -4.11
N ASP A 192 30.65 -13.15 -4.81
CA ASP A 192 30.61 -13.30 -6.25
C ASP A 192 29.62 -14.40 -6.63
N VAL A 193 28.57 -14.02 -7.35
CA VAL A 193 27.57 -14.96 -7.86
C VAL A 193 27.77 -15.07 -9.37
N GLU A 194 28.18 -16.26 -9.83
CA GLU A 194 28.21 -16.61 -11.25
C GLU A 194 26.92 -17.30 -11.64
N LEU A 195 26.24 -16.80 -12.67
CA LEU A 195 25.10 -17.48 -13.26
C LEU A 195 25.61 -18.45 -14.33
N THR A 196 25.69 -19.73 -14.01
CA THR A 196 25.97 -20.78 -15.00
C THR A 196 24.69 -21.10 -15.79
N GLU A 197 24.80 -21.17 -17.12
CA GLU A 197 23.72 -21.70 -17.97
C GLU A 197 23.43 -23.15 -17.57
N ASN A 198 22.14 -23.47 -17.40
CA ASN A 198 21.63 -24.79 -17.04
C ASN A 198 20.85 -25.36 -18.22
#